data_AF-A0A4Q3F630-F1
#
_entry.id   AF-A0A4Q3F630-F1
#
_cell.length_a   1.000
_cell.length_b   1.000
_cell.length_c   1.000
_cell.angle_alpha   90.00
_cell.angle_beta   90.00
_cell.angle_gamma   90.00
#
_symmetry.space_group_name_H-M   'P 1'
#
loop_
_entity.id
_entity.type
_entity.pdbx_description
1 polymer ?
#
loop_
_entity_poly.entity_id
_entity_poly.type
_entity_poly.pdbx_seq_one_letter_code
_entity_poly.pdbx_strand_id
1 'polypeptide(L)'
;MEIFLRRKYITGIQFSFLILLLAQSFRSSAQTELPATINSTLKGRVLDALTKEPLTGAVINIAGTTHSVAADQDGRFSFATGQKFPYTLIISFIGYEKQEITANGSPVEILLKTATKQLNDVVVVGYSTQTRKSLTSAVSTITVDEVKDKPVATFEQQLQGKAAGLQISASTGVPGDGMFIRVRGTTSINAGNDPLYVVDGVYINSGSLQTITTQGQASNPLSDINPNDIASITVLKDAAATAIYGARAANGVILITTKRGKLNTAPKVSLNTYFGASWAPKLWDLVTGPQHAELVNEMYRNSLANATATGNTAAINTYRYQPFRALTDNPTALPA
;
A
#
# COMPACT_ATOMS: atom_id res chain seq x y z
N MET A 1 55.77 25.98 -25.71
CA MET A 1 54.51 25.31 -26.08
C MET A 1 53.58 25.42 -24.88
N GLU A 2 52.83 26.52 -24.84
CA GLU A 2 51.91 26.84 -23.73
C GLU A 2 50.54 26.22 -23.97
N ILE A 3 49.96 25.60 -22.94
CA ILE A 3 48.53 25.26 -22.90
C ILE A 3 47.97 25.75 -21.56
N PHE A 4 47.30 26.90 -21.63
CA PHE A 4 46.57 27.54 -20.55
C PHE A 4 45.26 26.79 -20.27
N LEU A 5 45.03 26.37 -19.02
CA LEU A 5 43.72 25.94 -18.52
C LEU A 5 42.86 27.16 -18.18
N ARG A 6 41.75 27.36 -18.90
CA ARG A 6 40.74 28.40 -18.60
C ARG A 6 39.48 27.75 -18.02
N ARG A 7 39.24 27.99 -16.72
CA ARG A 7 38.03 27.64 -15.97
C ARG A 7 36.84 28.46 -16.52
N LYS A 8 35.83 27.79 -17.08
CA LYS A 8 34.65 28.44 -17.68
C LYS A 8 33.46 28.38 -16.71
N TYR A 9 33.08 29.53 -16.15
CA TYR A 9 31.86 29.70 -15.38
C TYR A 9 30.66 29.74 -16.35
N ILE A 10 29.82 28.71 -16.32
CA ILE A 10 28.53 28.66 -17.03
C ILE A 10 27.47 28.24 -16.01
N THR A 11 27.07 29.15 -15.13
CA THR A 11 25.91 28.97 -14.24
C THR A 11 25.38 30.36 -13.87
N GLY A 12 24.25 30.76 -14.47
CA GLY A 12 23.56 32.00 -14.10
C GLY A 12 22.51 32.42 -15.13
N ILE A 13 22.90 32.51 -16.39
CA ILE A 13 22.03 33.08 -17.45
C ILE A 13 20.93 32.09 -17.88
N GLN A 14 21.18 30.78 -17.83
CA GLN A 14 20.18 29.78 -18.22
C GLN A 14 19.09 29.55 -17.16
N PHE A 15 19.40 29.77 -15.87
CA PHE A 15 18.42 29.61 -14.78
C PHE A 15 17.46 30.81 -14.70
N SER A 16 17.93 32.01 -15.06
CA SER A 16 17.08 33.21 -15.10
C SER A 16 16.03 33.17 -16.22
N PHE A 17 16.30 32.45 -17.31
CA PHE A 17 15.35 32.31 -18.43
C PHE A 17 14.19 31.36 -18.10
N LEU A 18 14.44 30.35 -17.25
CA LEU A 18 13.41 29.40 -16.81
C LEU A 18 12.44 30.04 -15.79
N ILE A 19 12.93 30.95 -14.94
CA ILE A 19 12.09 31.68 -13.96
C ILE A 19 11.22 32.74 -14.66
N LEU A 20 11.70 33.36 -15.74
CA LEU A 20 10.92 34.34 -16.51
C LEU A 20 9.74 33.68 -17.27
N LEU A 21 9.85 32.40 -17.62
CA LEU A 21 8.82 31.65 -18.33
C LEU A 21 7.68 31.16 -17.40
N LEU A 22 7.95 30.99 -16.09
CA LEU A 22 6.92 30.70 -15.09
C LEU A 22 6.09 31.93 -14.65
N ALA A 23 6.55 33.15 -14.94
CA ALA A 23 5.86 34.38 -14.54
C ALA A 23 4.79 34.84 -15.55
N GLN A 24 4.74 34.27 -16.76
CA GLN A 24 3.72 34.59 -17.76
C GLN A 24 2.44 33.80 -17.46
N SER A 25 1.66 34.32 -16.51
CA SER A 25 0.28 33.88 -16.30
C SER A 25 -0.51 34.16 -17.57
N PHE A 26 -0.89 33.10 -18.30
CA PHE A 26 -1.89 33.18 -19.36
C PHE A 26 -3.14 33.85 -18.79
N ARG A 27 -3.37 35.12 -19.17
CA ARG A 27 -4.65 35.80 -19.00
C ARG A 27 -5.64 35.08 -19.91
N SER A 28 -6.30 34.06 -19.38
CA SER A 28 -7.49 33.51 -20.00
C SER A 28 -8.54 34.62 -20.01
N SER A 29 -8.78 35.20 -21.19
CA SER A 29 -9.96 36.02 -21.43
C SER A 29 -11.17 35.10 -21.28
N ALA A 30 -11.81 35.17 -20.12
CA ALA A 30 -13.09 34.51 -19.89
C ALA A 30 -14.09 35.01 -20.94
N GLN A 31 -14.65 34.07 -21.68
CA GLN A 31 -15.71 34.30 -22.63
C GLN A 31 -16.90 34.91 -21.90
N THR A 32 -17.26 36.15 -22.24
CA THR A 32 -18.45 36.81 -21.73
C THR A 32 -19.68 36.01 -22.19
N GLU A 33 -20.24 35.19 -21.30
CA GLU A 33 -21.51 34.52 -21.54
C GLU A 33 -22.60 35.58 -21.74
N LEU A 34 -23.26 35.52 -22.89
CA LEU A 34 -24.46 36.32 -23.17
C LEU A 34 -25.49 36.03 -22.07
N PRO A 35 -26.16 37.05 -21.49
CA PRO A 35 -27.16 36.82 -20.48
C PRO A 35 -28.26 35.92 -21.05
N ALA A 36 -28.43 34.74 -20.47
CA ALA A 36 -29.52 33.83 -20.81
C ALA A 36 -30.84 34.59 -20.71
N THR A 37 -31.72 34.42 -21.69
CA THR A 37 -33.07 34.97 -21.67
C THR A 37 -33.79 34.47 -20.41
N ILE A 38 -33.86 35.32 -19.37
CA ILE A 38 -34.51 35.00 -18.09
C ILE A 38 -36.02 35.05 -18.33
N ASN A 39 -36.64 33.88 -18.51
CA ASN A 39 -38.09 33.76 -18.69
C ASN A 39 -38.81 33.41 -17.38
N SER A 40 -38.12 32.91 -16.36
CA SER A 40 -38.71 32.51 -15.08
C SER A 40 -37.68 32.41 -13.96
N THR A 41 -38.05 32.77 -12.73
CA THR A 41 -37.23 32.60 -11.51
C THR A 41 -37.95 31.68 -10.54
N LEU A 42 -37.31 30.56 -10.19
CA LEU A 42 -37.77 29.64 -9.16
C LEU A 42 -37.13 30.01 -7.82
N LYS A 43 -37.95 30.25 -6.79
CA LYS A 43 -37.48 30.45 -5.42
C LYS A 43 -37.87 29.24 -4.58
N GLY A 44 -37.04 28.88 -3.61
CA GLY A 44 -37.37 27.77 -2.72
C GLY A 44 -36.47 27.69 -1.51
N ARG A 45 -36.70 26.67 -0.68
CA ARG A 45 -35.88 26.37 0.49
C ARG A 45 -35.62 24.87 0.59
N VAL A 46 -34.40 24.52 1.00
CA VAL A 46 -33.94 23.14 1.24
C VAL A 46 -33.76 22.94 2.73
N LEU A 47 -34.40 21.91 3.27
CA LEU A 47 -34.40 21.55 4.69
C LEU A 47 -34.07 20.06 4.86
N ASP A 48 -33.57 19.71 6.04
CA ASP A 48 -33.46 18.32 6.49
C ASP A 48 -34.86 17.73 6.78
N ALA A 49 -35.13 16.51 6.31
CA ALA A 49 -36.43 15.85 6.50
C ALA A 49 -36.74 15.44 7.96
N LEU A 50 -35.71 15.20 8.78
CA LEU A 50 -35.79 14.77 10.17
C LEU A 50 -35.72 15.96 11.14
N THR A 51 -34.70 16.81 11.03
CA THR A 51 -34.46 17.92 11.97
C THR A 51 -35.19 19.21 11.57
N LYS A 52 -35.64 19.31 10.31
CA LYS A 52 -36.19 20.54 9.70
C LYS A 52 -35.22 21.73 9.71
N GLU A 53 -33.93 21.47 9.91
CA GLU A 53 -32.90 22.50 9.86
C GLU A 53 -32.60 22.91 8.40
N PRO A 54 -32.25 24.18 8.14
CA PRO A 54 -31.89 24.63 6.81
C PRO A 54 -30.56 24.03 6.34
N LEU A 55 -30.53 23.54 5.10
CA LEU A 55 -29.33 22.94 4.50
C LEU A 55 -28.55 23.97 3.69
N THR A 56 -27.61 24.65 4.35
CA THR A 56 -26.68 25.58 3.71
C THR A 56 -25.71 24.85 2.76
N GLY A 57 -25.57 25.35 1.54
CA GLY A 57 -24.67 24.77 0.53
C GLY A 57 -25.22 23.53 -0.18
N ALA A 58 -26.49 23.17 0.01
CA ALA A 58 -27.16 22.19 -0.84
C ALA A 58 -27.13 22.66 -2.31
N VAL A 59 -26.74 21.79 -3.24
CA VAL A 59 -26.64 22.12 -4.67
C VAL A 59 -27.94 21.72 -5.36
N ILE A 60 -28.58 22.68 -6.03
CA ILE A 60 -29.81 22.52 -6.81
C ILE A 60 -29.46 22.68 -8.29
N ASN A 61 -29.85 21.69 -9.09
CA ASN A 61 -29.73 21.72 -10.55
C ASN A 61 -31.11 21.44 -11.18
N ILE A 62 -31.45 22.11 -12.28
CA ILE A 62 -32.63 21.75 -13.08
C ILE A 62 -32.19 20.79 -14.17
N ALA A 63 -32.89 19.67 -14.33
CA ALA A 63 -32.60 18.68 -15.37
C ALA A 63 -32.61 19.34 -16.76
N GLY A 64 -31.53 19.13 -17.52
CA GLY A 64 -31.36 19.75 -18.84
C GLY A 64 -30.78 21.17 -18.82
N THR A 65 -30.40 21.70 -17.66
CA THR A 65 -29.63 22.94 -17.54
C THR A 65 -28.18 22.64 -17.14
N THR A 66 -27.23 23.49 -17.56
CA THR A 66 -25.81 23.39 -17.21
C THR A 66 -25.45 24.22 -15.98
N HIS A 67 -26.34 25.10 -15.52
CA HIS A 67 -26.15 25.94 -14.35
C HIS A 67 -26.68 25.24 -13.10
N SER A 68 -26.06 25.49 -11.95
CA SER A 68 -26.50 25.01 -10.64
C SER A 68 -26.39 26.14 -9.63
N VAL A 69 -27.30 26.15 -8.65
CA VAL A 69 -27.36 27.17 -7.59
C VAL A 69 -27.19 26.47 -6.24
N ALA A 70 -26.44 27.09 -5.34
CA ALA A 70 -26.28 26.62 -3.97
C ALA A 70 -27.28 27.33 -3.04
N ALA A 71 -27.79 26.62 -2.04
CA ALA A 71 -28.63 27.19 -1.00
C ALA A 71 -27.81 28.08 -0.03
N ASP A 72 -28.41 29.17 0.44
CA ASP A 72 -27.81 30.13 1.37
C ASP A 72 -27.83 29.66 2.85
N GLN A 73 -27.45 30.54 3.78
CA GLN A 73 -27.42 30.24 5.23
C GLN A 73 -28.78 29.87 5.80
N ASP A 74 -29.88 30.38 5.21
CA ASP A 74 -31.26 30.05 5.60
C ASP A 74 -31.82 28.86 4.78
N GLY A 75 -30.97 28.20 4.00
CA GLY A 75 -31.35 27.10 3.09
C GLY A 75 -32.16 27.58 1.87
N ARG A 76 -32.29 28.88 1.63
CA ARG A 76 -33.05 29.44 0.50
C ARG A 76 -32.21 29.44 -0.77
N PHE A 77 -32.87 29.31 -1.90
CA PHE A 77 -32.24 29.40 -3.21
C PHE A 77 -33.12 30.17 -4.20
N SER A 78 -32.47 30.76 -5.20
CA SER A 78 -33.12 31.46 -6.32
C SER A 78 -32.46 31.00 -7.62
N PHE A 79 -33.21 30.29 -8.45
CA PHE A 79 -32.73 29.71 -9.70
C PHE A 79 -33.43 30.39 -10.87
N ALA A 80 -32.69 31.12 -11.69
CA ALA A 80 -33.20 31.71 -12.93
C ALA A 80 -33.05 30.72 -14.09
N THR A 81 -34.12 30.46 -14.83
CA THR A 81 -34.11 29.54 -15.98
C THR A 81 -34.95 30.06 -17.14
N GLY A 82 -34.57 29.67 -18.36
CA GLY A 82 -35.34 29.91 -19.57
C GLY A 82 -36.47 28.88 -19.81
N GLN A 83 -36.52 27.80 -19.01
CA GLN A 83 -37.51 26.73 -19.15
C GLN A 83 -38.89 27.13 -18.60
N LYS A 84 -39.96 26.48 -19.10
CA LYS A 84 -41.33 26.60 -18.55
C LYS A 84 -41.63 25.45 -17.57
N PHE A 85 -42.49 25.71 -16.58
CA PHE A 85 -42.96 24.67 -15.66
C PHE A 85 -43.61 23.49 -16.41
N PRO A 86 -43.50 22.25 -15.92
CA PRO A 86 -42.85 21.84 -14.65
C PRO A 86 -41.33 21.63 -14.76
N TYR A 87 -40.59 21.89 -13.68
CA TYR A 87 -39.13 21.69 -13.60
C TYR A 87 -38.78 20.41 -12.85
N THR A 88 -37.89 19.57 -13.38
CA THR A 88 -37.31 18.47 -12.60
C THR A 88 -36.06 18.98 -11.90
N LEU A 89 -36.14 19.16 -10.58
CA LEU A 89 -35.04 19.57 -9.73
C LEU A 89 -34.25 18.36 -9.28
N ILE A 90 -32.94 18.43 -9.40
CA ILE A 90 -31.98 17.47 -8.91
C ILE A 90 -31.22 18.14 -7.76
N ILE A 91 -31.42 17.64 -6.55
CA ILE A 91 -30.80 18.20 -5.35
C ILE A 91 -29.79 17.21 -4.79
N SER A 92 -28.60 17.71 -4.46
CA SER A 92 -27.53 16.93 -3.87
C SER A 92 -26.86 17.71 -2.76
N PHE A 93 -26.60 17.04 -1.63
CA PHE A 93 -25.83 17.59 -0.52
C PHE A 93 -25.00 16.48 0.11
N ILE A 94 -23.82 16.84 0.65
CA ILE A 94 -22.88 15.86 1.21
C ILE A 94 -23.52 15.22 2.44
N GLY A 95 -23.59 13.88 2.46
CA GLY A 95 -24.25 13.13 3.54
C GLY A 95 -25.76 12.92 3.35
N TYR A 96 -26.34 13.35 2.23
CA TYR A 96 -27.77 13.24 1.92
C TYR A 96 -28.01 12.45 0.63
N GLU A 97 -29.21 11.88 0.52
CA GLU A 97 -29.62 11.16 -0.70
C GLU A 97 -29.89 12.17 -1.80
N LYS A 98 -29.39 11.87 -3.00
CA LYS A 98 -29.71 12.67 -4.19
C LYS A 98 -31.20 12.48 -4.49
N GLN A 99 -31.95 13.57 -4.50
CA GLN A 99 -33.40 13.54 -4.68
C GLN A 99 -33.80 14.31 -5.93
N GLU A 100 -34.72 13.71 -6.69
CA GLU A 100 -35.32 14.33 -7.86
C GLU A 100 -36.77 14.70 -7.55
N ILE A 101 -37.12 15.99 -7.74
CA ILE A 101 -38.44 16.52 -7.41
C ILE A 101 -38.95 17.35 -8.57
N THR A 102 -40.18 17.08 -9.00
CA THR A 102 -40.86 17.90 -10.01
C THR A 102 -41.53 19.11 -9.34
N ALA A 103 -41.06 20.31 -9.65
CA ALA A 103 -41.62 21.58 -9.22
C ALA A 103 -42.65 22.09 -10.24
N ASN A 104 -43.89 22.27 -9.80
CA ASN A 104 -45.00 22.79 -10.63
C ASN A 104 -45.25 24.30 -10.43
N GLY A 105 -44.55 24.95 -9.49
CA GLY A 105 -44.74 26.36 -9.14
C GLY A 105 -43.60 26.90 -8.28
N SER A 106 -43.74 28.15 -7.82
CA SER A 106 -42.77 28.87 -6.97
C SER A 106 -43.54 29.61 -5.86
N PRO A 107 -43.16 29.54 -4.57
CA PRO A 107 -41.97 28.90 -4.03
C PRO A 107 -42.11 27.39 -3.77
N VAL A 108 -40.99 26.67 -3.70
CA VAL A 108 -40.92 25.21 -3.42
C VAL A 108 -40.17 24.94 -2.12
N GLU A 109 -40.72 24.04 -1.29
CA GLU A 109 -40.03 23.49 -0.13
C GLU A 109 -39.53 22.07 -0.43
N ILE A 110 -38.25 21.81 -0.15
CA ILE A 110 -37.56 20.56 -0.46
C ILE A 110 -37.04 19.96 0.85
N LEU A 111 -37.48 18.75 1.15
CA LEU A 111 -37.05 17.98 2.32
C LEU A 111 -36.08 16.88 1.86
N LEU A 112 -34.80 16.99 2.19
CA LEU A 112 -33.79 15.99 1.87
C LEU A 112 -33.65 14.96 3.00
N LYS A 113 -33.54 13.70 2.62
CA LYS A 113 -33.26 12.60 3.54
C LYS A 113 -31.76 12.37 3.67
N THR A 114 -31.29 12.11 4.88
CA THR A 114 -29.90 11.74 5.16
C THR A 114 -29.55 10.42 4.47
N ALA A 115 -28.42 10.38 3.76
CA ALA A 115 -27.94 9.16 3.10
C ALA A 115 -27.31 8.22 4.12
N THR A 116 -28.05 7.19 4.49
CA THR A 116 -27.51 6.07 5.29
C THR A 116 -26.82 5.08 4.36
N LYS A 117 -25.76 5.50 3.67
CA LYS A 117 -24.95 4.57 2.86
C LYS A 117 -24.06 3.74 3.78
N GLN A 118 -24.60 2.64 4.28
CA GLN A 118 -23.77 1.53 4.74
C GLN A 118 -23.01 1.00 3.52
N LEU A 119 -21.69 1.19 3.52
CA LEU A 119 -20.81 0.57 2.55
C LEU A 119 -20.92 -0.94 2.72
N ASN A 120 -21.66 -1.60 1.83
CA ASN A 120 -21.64 -3.05 1.73
C ASN A 120 -20.29 -3.45 1.16
N ASP A 121 -19.37 -3.79 2.06
CA ASP A 121 -18.06 -4.27 1.68
C ASP A 121 -18.24 -5.63 0.99
N VAL A 122 -17.91 -5.65 -0.31
CA VAL A 122 -18.05 -6.83 -1.16
C VAL A 122 -16.76 -7.63 -1.07
N VAL A 123 -16.87 -8.90 -0.71
CA VAL A 123 -15.74 -9.83 -0.65
C VAL A 123 -15.80 -10.75 -1.86
N VAL A 124 -14.67 -10.94 -2.53
CA VAL A 124 -14.53 -11.91 -3.61
C VAL A 124 -14.25 -13.27 -2.99
N VAL A 125 -15.14 -14.24 -3.20
CA VAL A 125 -14.94 -15.63 -2.79
C VAL A 125 -15.01 -16.49 -4.03
N GLY A 126 -13.87 -16.91 -4.55
CA GLY A 126 -13.82 -17.64 -5.81
C GLY A 126 -14.16 -16.74 -7.00
N TYR A 127 -15.12 -17.18 -7.81
CA TYR A 127 -15.63 -16.45 -8.98
C TYR A 127 -16.86 -15.58 -8.67
N SER A 128 -17.37 -15.62 -7.44
CA SER A 128 -18.58 -14.88 -7.05
C SER A 128 -18.27 -13.79 -6.03
N THR A 129 -19.02 -12.69 -6.12
CA THR A 129 -18.96 -11.60 -5.16
C THR A 129 -20.06 -11.79 -4.13
N GLN A 130 -19.69 -11.86 -2.86
CA GLN A 130 -20.65 -11.98 -1.76
C GLN A 130 -20.47 -10.84 -0.77
N THR A 131 -21.58 -10.42 -0.14
CA THR A 131 -21.50 -9.42 0.91
C THR A 131 -20.84 -10.01 2.15
N ARG A 132 -19.96 -9.25 2.81
CA ARG A 132 -19.28 -9.71 4.04
C ARG A 132 -20.26 -10.25 5.10
N LYS A 133 -21.46 -9.66 5.18
CA LYS A 133 -22.51 -10.03 6.15
C LYS A 133 -23.14 -11.41 5.89
N SER A 134 -23.15 -11.88 4.65
CA SER A 134 -23.74 -13.18 4.29
C SER A 134 -22.75 -14.33 4.34
N LEU A 135 -21.48 -14.06 4.62
CA LEU A 135 -20.41 -15.05 4.58
C LEU A 135 -20.24 -15.72 5.95
N THR A 136 -20.48 -17.03 6.00
CA THR A 136 -20.33 -17.86 7.20
C THR A 136 -18.92 -18.44 7.38
N SER A 137 -18.06 -18.30 6.37
CA SER A 137 -16.69 -18.85 6.36
C SER A 137 -15.64 -17.86 6.88
N ALA A 138 -14.54 -18.34 7.46
CA ALA A 138 -13.44 -17.49 7.90
C ALA A 138 -12.65 -16.94 6.71
N VAL A 139 -12.99 -15.70 6.36
CA VAL A 139 -12.33 -14.91 5.32
C VAL A 139 -11.82 -13.61 5.93
N SER A 140 -10.61 -13.22 5.57
CA SER A 140 -10.07 -11.90 5.93
C SER A 140 -9.78 -11.11 4.66
N THR A 141 -10.40 -9.94 4.58
CA THR A 141 -10.16 -8.99 3.49
C THR A 141 -9.36 -7.82 4.03
N ILE A 142 -8.26 -7.52 3.36
CA ILE A 142 -7.38 -6.39 3.62
C ILE A 142 -7.58 -5.42 2.46
N THR A 143 -7.98 -4.20 2.81
CA THR A 143 -8.16 -3.12 1.83
C THR A 143 -6.86 -2.35 1.64
N VAL A 144 -6.70 -1.72 0.48
CA VAL A 144 -5.47 -0.96 0.14
C VAL A 144 -5.18 0.16 1.12
N ASP A 145 -6.23 0.78 1.68
CA ASP A 145 -6.07 1.84 2.67
C ASP A 145 -5.35 1.40 3.94
N GLU A 146 -5.37 0.10 4.26
CA GLU A 146 -4.69 -0.46 5.43
C GLU A 146 -3.19 -0.74 5.20
N VAL A 147 -2.77 -0.78 3.94
CA VAL A 147 -1.42 -1.23 3.52
C VAL A 147 -0.61 -0.18 2.75
N LYS A 148 -1.25 0.90 2.29
CA LYS A 148 -0.61 2.00 1.54
C LYS A 148 0.49 2.76 2.31
N ASP A 149 0.46 2.75 3.64
CA ASP A 149 1.35 3.59 4.46
C ASP A 149 2.76 2.98 4.67
N LYS A 150 2.99 1.75 4.18
CA LYS A 150 4.29 1.08 4.33
C LYS A 150 5.07 1.08 3.00
N PRO A 151 6.21 1.80 2.92
CA PRO A 151 7.09 1.78 1.77
C PRO A 151 7.94 0.49 1.82
N VAL A 152 7.36 -0.61 1.38
CA VAL A 152 8.01 -1.92 1.31
C VAL A 152 8.11 -2.36 -0.14
N ALA A 153 9.08 -3.24 -0.41
CA ALA A 153 9.42 -3.64 -1.77
C ALA A 153 8.37 -4.56 -2.41
N THR A 154 7.65 -5.33 -1.59
CA THR A 154 6.64 -6.30 -2.05
C THR A 154 5.37 -6.17 -1.20
N PHE A 155 4.20 -6.48 -1.78
CA PHE A 155 2.92 -6.28 -1.08
C PHE A 155 2.74 -7.25 0.10
N GLU A 156 3.40 -8.40 0.06
CA GLU A 156 3.38 -9.43 1.10
C GLU A 156 3.96 -8.91 2.40
N GLN A 157 4.99 -8.06 2.32
CA GLN A 157 5.53 -7.36 3.48
C GLN A 157 4.49 -6.40 4.10
N GLN A 158 3.63 -5.79 3.29
CA GLN A 158 2.56 -4.91 3.78
C GLN A 158 1.52 -5.71 4.57
N LEU A 159 1.24 -6.94 4.12
CA LEU A 159 0.24 -7.82 4.70
C LEU A 159 0.64 -8.39 6.08
N GLN A 160 1.91 -8.24 6.47
CA GLN A 160 2.43 -8.74 7.73
C GLN A 160 1.69 -8.10 8.92
N GLY A 161 1.03 -8.96 9.70
CA GLY A 161 0.25 -8.55 10.88
C GLY A 161 -1.10 -7.91 10.56
N LYS A 162 -1.52 -7.84 9.28
CA LYS A 162 -2.80 -7.24 8.87
C LYS A 162 -3.97 -8.22 8.86
N ALA A 163 -3.69 -9.53 8.81
CA ALA A 163 -4.71 -10.57 8.86
C ALA A 163 -4.43 -11.60 9.94
N ALA A 164 -5.45 -11.91 10.75
CA ALA A 164 -5.36 -12.95 11.77
C ALA A 164 -5.12 -14.32 11.15
N GLY A 165 -4.21 -15.11 11.71
CA GLY A 165 -3.88 -16.46 11.23
C GLY A 165 -3.06 -16.47 9.94
N LEU A 166 -2.53 -15.32 9.52
CA LEU A 166 -1.52 -15.23 8.46
C LEU A 166 -0.16 -14.98 9.09
N GLN A 167 0.78 -15.90 8.86
CA GLN A 167 2.17 -15.76 9.27
C GLN A 167 3.01 -15.43 8.04
N ILE A 168 3.70 -14.29 8.07
CA ILE A 168 4.60 -13.85 7.01
C ILE A 168 5.98 -13.64 7.62
N SER A 169 6.97 -14.36 7.10
CA SER A 169 8.37 -14.28 7.53
C SER A 169 9.28 -14.04 6.34
N ALA A 170 10.19 -13.09 6.46
CA ALA A 170 11.30 -12.92 5.53
C ALA A 170 12.45 -13.84 5.96
N SER A 171 13.07 -14.56 5.03
CA SER A 171 14.37 -15.21 5.28
C SER A 171 15.54 -14.26 5.09
N THR A 172 15.37 -13.22 4.28
CA THR A 172 16.41 -12.25 3.96
C THR A 172 15.88 -10.82 4.06
N GLY A 173 16.79 -9.86 4.16
CA GLY A 173 16.47 -8.43 4.07
C GLY A 173 16.54 -7.89 2.63
N VAL A 174 16.65 -8.77 1.63
CA VAL A 174 16.79 -8.35 0.23
C VAL A 174 15.43 -7.90 -0.32
N PRO A 175 15.31 -6.68 -0.85
CA PRO A 175 14.09 -6.23 -1.52
C PRO A 175 13.71 -7.16 -2.68
N GLY A 176 12.45 -7.59 -2.74
CA GLY A 176 11.95 -8.44 -3.83
C GLY A 176 12.19 -9.94 -3.66
N ASP A 177 12.88 -10.38 -2.60
CA ASP A 177 13.11 -11.80 -2.35
C ASP A 177 11.83 -12.52 -1.85
N GLY A 178 11.84 -13.85 -1.95
CA GLY A 178 10.76 -14.73 -1.50
C GLY A 178 10.41 -14.54 -0.03
N MET A 179 9.11 -14.39 0.25
CA MET A 179 8.57 -14.40 1.61
C MET A 179 7.93 -15.75 1.92
N PHE A 180 8.17 -16.27 3.12
CA PHE A 180 7.46 -17.43 3.63
C PHE A 180 6.10 -17.00 4.17
N ILE A 181 5.04 -17.45 3.52
CA ILE A 181 3.67 -17.16 3.91
C ILE A 181 2.99 -18.45 4.33
N ARG A 182 2.35 -18.44 5.50
CA ARG A 182 1.56 -19.58 6.00
C ARG A 182 0.19 -19.09 6.47
N VAL A 183 -0.86 -19.77 6.02
CA VAL A 183 -2.22 -19.56 6.49
C VAL A 183 -2.53 -20.65 7.51
N ARG A 184 -2.78 -20.25 8.77
CA ARG A 184 -3.03 -21.14 9.91
C ARG A 184 -1.91 -22.15 10.23
N GLY A 185 -0.67 -21.74 10.01
CA GLY A 185 0.51 -22.51 10.41
C GLY A 185 0.91 -23.59 9.40
N THR A 186 1.63 -24.61 9.86
CA THR A 186 2.15 -25.70 9.03
C THR A 186 1.16 -26.85 8.96
N THR A 187 0.68 -27.16 7.76
CA THR A 187 -0.34 -28.19 7.49
C THR A 187 0.24 -29.57 7.19
N SER A 188 1.52 -29.65 6.85
CA SER A 188 2.21 -30.87 6.42
C SER A 188 3.68 -30.83 6.81
N ILE A 189 4.22 -32.01 7.11
CA ILE A 189 5.63 -32.22 7.46
C ILE A 189 6.47 -32.50 6.19
N ASN A 190 5.88 -33.15 5.19
CA ASN A 190 6.57 -33.63 3.99
C ASN A 190 6.14 -32.92 2.70
N ALA A 191 5.00 -32.23 2.69
CA ALA A 191 4.48 -31.50 1.54
C ALA A 191 4.61 -29.98 1.75
N GLY A 192 4.72 -29.22 0.66
CA GLY A 192 4.80 -27.76 0.71
C GLY A 192 3.61 -27.13 1.45
N ASN A 193 3.88 -26.11 2.26
CA ASN A 193 2.87 -25.41 3.05
C ASN A 193 2.48 -24.04 2.47
N ASP A 194 2.96 -23.70 1.28
CA ASP A 194 2.63 -22.42 0.65
C ASP A 194 1.15 -22.38 0.26
N PRO A 195 0.47 -21.23 0.46
CA PRO A 195 -0.90 -21.04 0.02
C PRO A 195 -0.97 -20.91 -1.50
N LEU A 196 -2.18 -21.10 -2.03
CA LEU A 196 -2.45 -20.84 -3.43
C LEU A 196 -2.68 -19.34 -3.67
N TYR A 197 -1.94 -18.75 -4.59
CA TYR A 197 -2.14 -17.36 -5.01
C TYR A 197 -3.04 -17.29 -6.24
N VAL A 198 -4.02 -16.40 -6.20
CA VAL A 198 -4.96 -16.17 -7.30
C VAL A 198 -5.03 -14.68 -7.57
N VAL A 199 -4.62 -14.24 -8.75
CA VAL A 199 -4.69 -12.84 -9.18
C VAL A 199 -5.79 -12.72 -10.22
N ASP A 200 -6.83 -11.94 -9.92
CA ASP A 200 -7.99 -11.73 -10.81
C ASP A 200 -8.61 -13.02 -11.39
N GLY A 201 -8.55 -14.11 -10.63
CA GLY A 201 -9.08 -15.43 -11.04
C GLY A 201 -8.09 -16.36 -11.74
N VAL A 202 -6.85 -15.92 -11.97
CA VAL A 202 -5.77 -16.72 -12.55
C VAL A 202 -4.84 -17.23 -11.46
N TYR A 203 -4.48 -18.52 -11.52
CA TYR A 203 -3.56 -19.13 -10.58
C TYR A 203 -2.12 -18.68 -10.85
N ILE A 204 -1.47 -18.17 -9.81
CA ILE A 204 -0.02 -17.90 -9.83
C ILE A 204 0.68 -19.10 -9.21
N ASN A 205 1.58 -19.72 -9.97
CA ASN A 205 2.40 -20.81 -9.46
C ASN A 205 3.58 -20.20 -8.69
N SER A 206 3.68 -20.52 -7.39
CA SER A 206 4.81 -20.12 -6.52
C SER A 206 6.09 -20.93 -6.79
N GLY A 207 6.03 -21.93 -7.67
CA GLY A 207 7.18 -22.76 -8.04
C GLY A 207 8.08 -22.04 -9.04
N SER A 208 9.31 -21.77 -8.62
CA SER A 208 10.38 -21.31 -9.52
C SER A 208 10.69 -22.43 -10.53
N LEU A 209 10.20 -22.29 -11.77
CA LEU A 209 10.51 -23.22 -12.87
C LEU A 209 11.98 -23.15 -13.32
N GLN A 210 12.68 -22.08 -12.93
CA GLN A 210 14.11 -21.90 -13.11
C GLN A 210 14.69 -21.19 -11.90
N THR A 211 15.01 -21.96 -10.85
CA THR A 211 15.96 -21.51 -9.84
C THR A 211 17.35 -21.53 -10.49
N ILE A 212 17.63 -20.55 -11.34
CA ILE A 212 19.01 -20.30 -11.75
C ILE A 212 19.75 -19.97 -10.46
N THR A 213 20.79 -20.75 -10.23
CA THR A 213 21.53 -20.97 -8.99
C THR A 213 22.34 -19.75 -8.52
N THR A 214 21.71 -18.59 -8.35
CA THR A 214 22.31 -17.46 -7.61
C THR A 214 22.10 -17.66 -6.11
N GLN A 215 22.71 -18.73 -5.58
CA GLN A 215 22.97 -18.88 -4.14
C GLN A 215 21.72 -18.86 -3.23
N GLY A 216 20.72 -19.69 -3.53
CA GLY A 216 19.63 -19.99 -2.57
C GLY A 216 18.52 -18.94 -2.46
N GLN A 217 18.42 -18.01 -3.41
CA GLN A 217 17.32 -17.06 -3.48
C GLN A 217 16.06 -17.73 -4.06
N ALA A 218 14.94 -17.64 -3.35
CA ALA A 218 13.67 -18.17 -3.80
C ALA A 218 12.98 -17.11 -4.68
N SER A 219 12.70 -17.46 -5.94
CA SER A 219 11.97 -16.57 -6.85
C SER A 219 10.57 -16.32 -6.30
N ASN A 220 10.21 -15.04 -6.14
CA ASN A 220 8.89 -14.62 -5.70
C ASN A 220 8.07 -14.15 -6.92
N PRO A 221 7.15 -14.93 -7.47
CA PRO A 221 6.35 -14.49 -8.63
C PRO A 221 5.39 -13.33 -8.30
N LEU A 222 5.24 -12.99 -7.03
CA LEU A 222 4.40 -11.90 -6.55
C LEU A 222 5.15 -10.58 -6.44
N SER A 223 6.50 -10.58 -6.50
CA SER A 223 7.29 -9.34 -6.49
C SER A 223 7.08 -8.49 -7.73
N ASP A 224 6.62 -9.10 -8.83
CA ASP A 224 6.32 -8.41 -10.09
C ASP A 224 5.01 -7.62 -10.03
N ILE A 225 4.17 -7.87 -9.02
CA ILE A 225 2.89 -7.19 -8.84
C ILE A 225 3.14 -5.89 -8.07
N ASN A 226 2.87 -4.76 -8.72
CA ASN A 226 2.92 -3.46 -8.07
C ASN A 226 1.82 -3.35 -6.99
N PRO A 227 2.16 -3.09 -5.71
CA PRO A 227 1.16 -2.94 -4.65
C PRO A 227 0.11 -1.84 -4.94
N ASN A 228 0.48 -0.82 -5.72
CA ASN A 228 -0.42 0.26 -6.09
C ASN A 228 -1.55 -0.17 -7.02
N ASP A 229 -1.39 -1.28 -7.74
CA ASP A 229 -2.40 -1.80 -8.67
C ASP A 229 -3.38 -2.76 -8.00
N ILE A 230 -3.07 -3.21 -6.78
CA ILE A 230 -3.96 -4.05 -5.97
C ILE A 230 -5.11 -3.19 -5.46
N ALA A 231 -6.34 -3.70 -5.51
CA ALA A 231 -7.55 -3.10 -4.95
C ALA A 231 -7.93 -3.70 -3.60
N SER A 232 -7.81 -5.03 -3.47
CA SER A 232 -8.05 -5.74 -2.22
C SER A 232 -7.35 -7.09 -2.23
N ILE A 233 -7.00 -7.56 -1.03
CA ILE A 233 -6.45 -8.90 -0.80
C ILE A 233 -7.42 -9.65 0.08
N THR A 234 -7.87 -10.81 -0.37
CA THR A 234 -8.80 -11.66 0.37
C THR A 234 -8.14 -13.00 0.67
N VAL A 235 -8.00 -13.32 1.95
CA VAL A 235 -7.42 -14.56 2.44
C VAL A 235 -8.53 -15.52 2.86
N LEU A 236 -8.63 -16.65 2.17
CA LEU A 236 -9.52 -17.75 2.48
C LEU A 236 -8.79 -18.76 3.35
N LYS A 237 -9.30 -18.98 4.57
CA LYS A 237 -8.60 -19.78 5.61
C LYS A 237 -9.27 -21.12 5.88
N ASP A 238 -10.57 -21.23 5.59
CA ASP A 238 -11.39 -22.41 5.86
C ASP A 238 -11.60 -23.25 4.61
N ALA A 239 -11.72 -24.56 4.82
CA ALA A 239 -12.06 -25.54 3.78
C ALA A 239 -13.33 -25.17 3.00
N ALA A 240 -14.35 -24.61 3.66
CA ALA A 240 -15.60 -24.21 3.00
C ALA A 240 -15.40 -23.06 2.01
N ALA A 241 -14.51 -22.11 2.32
CA ALA A 241 -14.17 -21.01 1.42
C ALA A 241 -13.20 -21.45 0.32
N THR A 242 -12.28 -22.35 0.63
CA THR A 242 -11.25 -22.81 -0.31
C THR A 242 -11.70 -23.95 -1.23
N ALA A 243 -12.83 -24.60 -0.95
CA ALA A 243 -13.35 -25.75 -1.71
C ALA A 243 -13.46 -25.49 -3.23
N ILE A 244 -13.76 -24.26 -3.63
CA ILE A 244 -13.85 -23.84 -5.04
C ILE A 244 -12.52 -24.07 -5.79
N TYR A 245 -11.40 -23.96 -5.08
CA TYR A 245 -10.05 -24.06 -5.63
C TYR A 245 -9.43 -25.47 -5.48
N GLY A 246 -10.18 -26.42 -4.90
CA GLY A 246 -9.82 -27.84 -4.84
C GLY A 246 -8.60 -28.15 -3.96
N ALA A 247 -7.91 -29.26 -4.26
CA ALA A 247 -6.83 -29.80 -3.42
C ALA A 247 -5.62 -28.85 -3.26
N ARG A 248 -5.37 -27.97 -4.24
CA ARG A 248 -4.28 -26.97 -4.17
C ARG A 248 -4.52 -25.91 -3.10
N ALA A 249 -5.75 -25.80 -2.62
CA ALA A 249 -6.20 -24.82 -1.64
C ALA A 249 -6.18 -25.35 -0.19
N ALA A 250 -5.60 -26.54 0.02
CA ALA A 250 -5.49 -27.17 1.35
C ALA A 250 -4.71 -26.31 2.36
N ASN A 251 -3.76 -25.49 1.88
CA ASN A 251 -2.95 -24.58 2.69
C ASN A 251 -3.53 -23.16 2.77
N GLY A 252 -4.77 -22.95 2.32
CA GLY A 252 -5.39 -21.63 2.19
C GLY A 252 -5.20 -21.00 0.80
N VAL A 253 -5.97 -19.95 0.54
CA VAL A 253 -5.93 -19.20 -0.74
C VAL A 253 -5.80 -17.71 -0.46
N ILE A 254 -4.92 -17.05 -1.20
CA ILE A 254 -4.76 -15.59 -1.18
C ILE A 254 -5.23 -15.07 -2.54
N LEU A 255 -6.38 -14.41 -2.54
CA LEU A 255 -6.97 -13.77 -3.70
C LEU A 255 -6.53 -12.31 -3.74
N ILE A 256 -6.00 -11.91 -4.88
CA ILE A 256 -5.56 -10.55 -5.16
C ILE A 256 -6.47 -10.03 -6.26
N THR A 257 -7.19 -8.95 -5.96
CA THR A 257 -8.04 -8.25 -6.93
C THR A 257 -7.34 -6.97 -7.34
N THR A 258 -7.19 -6.72 -8.63
CA THR A 258 -6.57 -5.48 -9.13
C THR A 258 -7.59 -4.34 -9.29
N LYS A 259 -7.10 -3.10 -9.30
CA LYS A 259 -7.91 -1.90 -9.53
C LYS A 259 -8.44 -1.90 -10.95
N ARG A 260 -9.76 -1.76 -11.09
CA ARG A 260 -10.44 -1.59 -12.38
C ARG A 260 -11.12 -0.22 -12.46
N GLY A 261 -11.21 0.32 -13.68
CA GLY A 261 -11.92 1.56 -13.95
C GLY A 261 -13.42 1.42 -13.64
N LYS A 262 -14.02 2.47 -13.07
CA LYS A 262 -15.48 2.52 -12.82
C LYS A 262 -16.17 3.21 -13.98
N LEU A 263 -17.15 2.54 -14.59
CA LEU A 263 -18.02 3.13 -15.61
C LEU A 263 -18.77 4.34 -15.03
N ASN A 264 -18.98 5.38 -15.85
CA ASN A 264 -19.69 6.61 -15.47
C ASN A 264 -19.05 7.42 -14.32
N THR A 265 -17.72 7.35 -14.17
CA THR A 265 -16.98 8.21 -13.23
C THR A 265 -15.97 9.07 -13.95
N ALA A 266 -15.73 10.30 -13.45
CA ALA A 266 -14.71 11.17 -13.99
C ALA A 266 -13.33 10.50 -13.88
N PRO A 267 -12.44 10.65 -14.90
CA PRO A 267 -11.11 10.06 -14.86
C PRO A 267 -10.33 10.58 -13.65
N LYS A 268 -9.80 9.66 -12.85
CA LYS A 268 -8.96 9.97 -11.69
C LYS A 268 -7.52 9.61 -12.02
N VAL A 269 -6.63 10.58 -11.90
CA VAL A 269 -5.19 10.40 -12.07
C VAL A 269 -4.53 10.63 -10.71
N SER A 270 -3.77 9.64 -10.25
CA SER A 270 -2.99 9.73 -9.02
C SER A 270 -1.52 9.53 -9.35
N LEU A 271 -0.67 10.44 -8.88
CA LEU A 271 0.79 10.33 -8.98
C LEU A 271 1.34 10.10 -7.58
N ASN A 272 2.03 8.97 -7.38
CA ASN A 272 2.72 8.65 -6.14
C ASN A 272 4.23 8.69 -6.39
N THR A 273 4.95 9.50 -5.64
CA THR A 273 6.42 9.58 -5.67
C THR A 273 6.96 9.34 -4.26
N TYR A 274 8.02 8.53 -4.16
CA TYR A 274 8.69 8.28 -2.89
C TYR A 274 10.20 8.22 -3.12
N PHE A 275 10.96 8.60 -2.09
CA PHE A 275 12.42 8.50 -2.06
C PHE A 275 12.81 7.92 -0.70
N GLY A 276 13.70 6.94 -0.70
CA GLY A 276 14.15 6.27 0.51
C GLY A 276 15.57 5.75 0.35
N ALA A 277 16.32 5.74 1.44
CA ALA A 277 17.62 5.11 1.54
C ALA A 277 17.54 4.01 2.62
N SER A 278 18.23 2.91 2.39
CA SER A 278 18.31 1.79 3.32
C SER A 278 19.77 1.53 3.69
N TRP A 279 20.03 1.18 4.94
CA TRP A 279 21.34 0.78 5.44
C TRP A 279 21.24 -0.60 6.09
N ALA A 280 22.36 -1.33 6.10
CA ALA A 280 22.41 -2.63 6.76
C ALA A 280 22.12 -2.47 8.26
N PRO A 281 21.32 -3.35 8.87
CA PRO A 281 21.10 -3.34 10.31
C PRO A 281 22.43 -3.52 11.05
N LYS A 282 22.48 -3.07 12.31
CA LYS A 282 23.65 -3.28 13.17
C LYS A 282 23.96 -4.77 13.22
N LEU A 283 25.06 -5.18 12.59
CA LEU A 283 25.56 -6.54 12.66
C LEU A 283 26.00 -6.84 14.10
N TRP A 284 26.13 -8.12 14.43
CA TRP A 284 26.67 -8.50 15.74
C TRP A 284 28.04 -7.88 15.95
N ASP A 285 28.29 -7.43 17.18
CA ASP A 285 29.59 -6.89 17.55
C ASP A 285 30.60 -8.04 17.46
N LEU A 286 31.41 -8.01 16.41
CA LEU A 286 32.45 -9.00 16.18
C LEU A 286 33.62 -8.71 17.12
N VAL A 287 34.25 -9.79 17.57
CA VAL A 287 35.49 -9.68 18.34
C VAL A 287 36.59 -9.08 17.46
N THR A 288 37.35 -8.16 18.04
CA THR A 288 38.57 -7.66 17.41
C THR A 288 39.61 -8.79 17.31
N GLY A 289 40.60 -8.67 16.43
CA GLY A 289 41.67 -9.68 16.28
C GLY A 289 42.30 -10.13 17.62
N PRO A 290 42.67 -9.20 18.52
CA PRO A 290 43.17 -9.56 19.85
C PRO A 290 42.16 -10.30 20.73
N GLN A 291 40.89 -9.91 20.72
CA GLN A 291 39.84 -10.58 21.49
C GLN A 291 39.54 -11.98 20.93
N HIS A 292 39.65 -12.17 19.62
CA HIS A 292 39.57 -13.49 19.01
C HIS A 292 40.73 -14.38 19.48
N ALA A 293 41.96 -13.85 19.48
CA ALA A 293 43.14 -14.55 19.97
C ALA A 293 43.00 -14.96 21.44
N GLU A 294 42.45 -14.08 22.28
CA GLU A 294 42.16 -14.36 23.69
C GLU A 294 41.13 -15.49 23.83
N LEU A 295 39.99 -15.40 23.13
CA LEU A 295 38.96 -16.45 23.15
C LEU A 295 39.47 -17.80 22.67
N VAL A 296 40.30 -17.84 21.64
CA VAL A 296 40.93 -19.10 21.19
C VAL A 296 41.89 -19.62 22.25
N ASN A 297 42.71 -18.77 22.85
CA ASN A 297 43.60 -19.17 23.94
C ASN A 297 42.83 -19.69 25.15
N GLU A 298 41.70 -19.07 25.51
CA GLU A 298 40.78 -19.55 26.56
C GLU A 298 40.13 -20.88 26.19
N MET A 299 39.66 -21.04 24.94
CA MET A 299 39.15 -22.32 24.45
C MET A 299 40.18 -23.43 24.59
N TYR A 300 41.45 -23.19 24.23
CA TYR A 300 42.54 -24.16 24.40
C TYR A 300 42.84 -24.46 25.87
N ARG A 301 42.71 -23.49 26.77
CA ARG A 301 42.84 -23.69 28.23
C ARG A 301 41.70 -24.56 28.76
N ASN A 302 40.45 -24.27 28.37
CA ASN A 302 39.24 -24.93 28.86
C ASN A 302 39.04 -26.34 28.26
N SER A 303 39.49 -26.56 27.02
CA SER A 303 39.36 -27.85 26.30
C SER A 303 40.28 -28.95 26.86
N LEU A 304 41.21 -28.62 27.77
CA LEU A 304 42.22 -29.57 28.29
C LEU A 304 43.02 -30.28 27.17
N ALA A 305 43.05 -29.74 25.95
CA ALA A 305 43.70 -30.36 24.80
C ALA A 305 45.21 -30.61 25.04
N ASN A 306 45.83 -29.79 25.91
CA ASN A 306 47.20 -30.01 26.37
C ASN A 306 47.34 -31.16 27.39
N ALA A 307 46.30 -31.48 28.17
CA ALA A 307 46.31 -32.56 29.16
C ALA A 307 46.21 -33.94 28.51
N THR A 308 45.37 -34.09 27.48
CA THR A 308 45.18 -35.37 26.75
C THR A 308 46.40 -35.77 25.91
N ALA A 309 47.17 -34.81 25.38
CA ALA A 309 48.36 -35.11 24.57
C ALA A 309 49.60 -35.53 25.39
N THR A 310 49.61 -35.27 26.71
CA THR A 310 50.80 -35.50 27.57
C THR A 310 50.54 -36.53 28.69
N GLY A 311 49.36 -37.16 28.74
CA GLY A 311 49.04 -38.19 29.75
C GLY A 311 49.07 -37.69 31.20
N ASN A 312 48.94 -36.37 31.40
CA ASN A 312 49.07 -35.73 32.71
C ASN A 312 47.73 -35.12 33.13
N THR A 313 47.15 -35.63 34.22
CA THR A 313 45.87 -35.19 34.81
C THR A 313 46.01 -33.97 35.73
N ALA A 314 47.20 -33.39 35.90
CA ALA A 314 47.38 -32.14 36.62
C ALA A 314 47.16 -30.94 35.69
N ALA A 315 46.37 -29.95 36.13
CA ALA A 315 46.13 -28.70 35.43
C ALA A 315 47.46 -28.07 34.98
N ILE A 316 47.73 -28.13 33.67
CA ILE A 316 48.99 -27.66 33.09
C ILE A 316 49.01 -26.13 33.15
N ASN A 317 49.59 -25.59 34.23
CA ASN A 317 49.86 -24.15 34.40
C ASN A 317 51.10 -23.67 33.64
N THR A 318 51.73 -24.52 32.82
CA THR A 318 52.93 -24.18 32.04
C THR A 318 52.60 -24.10 30.55
N TYR A 319 52.24 -22.88 30.13
CA TYR A 319 51.63 -22.53 28.84
C TYR A 319 52.59 -22.56 27.64
N ARG A 320 53.08 -23.75 27.26
CA ARG A 320 53.97 -23.91 26.09
C ARG A 320 53.23 -23.82 24.73
N TYR A 321 51.92 -24.01 24.68
CA TYR A 321 51.16 -24.11 23.42
C TYR A 321 49.87 -23.27 23.43
N GLN A 322 50.01 -21.94 23.49
CA GLN A 322 48.93 -21.03 23.08
C GLN A 322 49.11 -20.72 21.59
N PRO A 323 48.07 -20.90 20.75
CA PRO A 323 48.15 -20.66 19.30
C PRO A 323 48.43 -19.18 18.98
N PHE A 324 47.94 -18.24 19.79
CA PHE A 324 48.21 -16.82 19.62
C PHE A 324 49.10 -16.30 20.76
N ARG A 325 50.18 -15.59 20.41
CA ARG A 325 51.15 -15.00 21.35
C ARG A 325 51.35 -13.53 21.03
N ALA A 326 51.66 -12.74 22.05
CA ALA A 326 52.09 -11.36 21.83
C ALA A 326 53.43 -11.34 21.07
N LEU A 327 53.63 -10.39 20.16
CA LEU A 327 54.88 -10.24 19.40
C LEU A 327 56.11 -10.03 20.31
N THR A 328 55.88 -9.47 21.50
CA THR A 328 56.90 -9.29 22.56
C THR A 328 57.43 -10.62 23.10
N ASP A 329 56.64 -11.69 23.03
CA ASP A 329 56.97 -13.01 23.55
C ASP A 329 57.57 -13.93 22.48
N ASN A 330 57.54 -13.53 21.20
CA ASN A 330 58.17 -14.27 20.09
C ASN A 330 58.56 -13.33 18.92
N PRO A 331 59.70 -12.63 19.01
CA PRO A 331 60.10 -11.61 18.05
C PRO A 331 60.50 -12.14 16.65
N THR A 332 60.56 -13.45 16.45
CA THR A 332 61.01 -14.09 15.20
C THR A 332 59.92 -14.86 14.46
N ALA A 333 58.71 -15.00 15.01
CA ALA A 333 57.61 -15.65 14.32
C ALA A 333 56.82 -14.64 13.48
N LEU A 334 56.55 -15.00 12.22
CA LEU A 334 55.63 -14.26 11.36
C LEU A 334 54.24 -14.23 12.03
N PRO A 335 53.53 -13.10 11.99
CA PRO A 335 52.16 -13.02 12.49
C PRO A 335 51.30 -14.01 11.71
N ALA A 336 50.72 -14.99 12.41
CA ALA A 336 49.69 -15.88 11.89
C ALA A 336 48.31 -15.30 12.16
#